data_AF-A0A9D7R071-F1
#
_entry.id   AF-A0A9D7R071-F1
#
_cell.length_a   1.000
_cell.length_b   1.000
_cell.length_c   1.000
_cell.angle_alpha   90.00
_cell.angle_beta   90.00
_cell.angle_gamma   90.00
#
_symmetry.space_group_name_H-M   'P 1'
#
loop_
_entity.id
_entity.type
_entity.pdbx_description
1 polymer ?
#
loop_
_entity_poly.entity_id
_entity_poly.type
_entity_poly.pdbx_seq_one_letter_code
_entity_poly.pdbx_strand_id
1 'polypeptide(L)'
;MLIDQKNAYSTGLADNFKKVFTEMGGEIIEEQKYSNGDKDFKAQLTAIKAKNPEAVFIPGYYTDVNLISIQAREIGLTVPLFRKRRIGIRKTYRRKSKDALKQFLLYSCLV
;
A
#
# COMPACT_ATOMS: atom_id res chain seq x y z
N MET A 1 -2.99 -4.73 -2.40
CA MET A 1 -3.52 -3.89 -1.31
C MET A 1 -4.17 -4.74 -0.25
N LEU A 2 -4.25 -4.27 1.00
CA LEU A 2 -4.80 -5.01 2.14
C LEU A 2 -5.89 -4.20 2.83
N ILE A 3 -7.15 -4.66 2.79
CA ILE A 3 -8.34 -3.87 3.16
C ILE A 3 -9.05 -4.48 4.37
N ASP A 4 -9.47 -3.65 5.33
CA ASP A 4 -10.32 -4.09 6.42
C ASP A 4 -11.78 -4.15 5.93
N GLN A 5 -12.30 -5.36 5.74
CA GLN A 5 -13.64 -5.56 5.20
C GLN A 5 -14.76 -5.16 6.16
N LYS A 6 -14.47 -5.10 7.47
CA LYS A 6 -15.46 -4.74 8.49
C LYS A 6 -15.58 -3.23 8.70
N ASN A 7 -14.72 -2.45 8.06
CA ASN A 7 -14.62 -1.03 8.29
C ASN A 7 -14.95 -0.23 7.02
N ALA A 8 -16.11 0.44 7.05
CA ALA A 8 -16.58 1.30 5.95
C ALA A 8 -15.59 2.42 5.57
N TYR A 9 -14.77 2.87 6.52
CA TYR A 9 -13.71 3.84 6.24
C TYR A 9 -12.58 3.23 5.39
N SER A 10 -12.19 1.98 5.68
CA SER A 10 -11.14 1.28 4.95
C SER A 10 -11.57 0.94 3.51
N THR A 11 -12.80 0.45 3.37
CA THR A 11 -13.37 0.09 2.05
C THR A 11 -13.58 1.33 1.18
N GLY A 12 -14.15 2.41 1.70
CA GLY A 12 -14.34 3.65 0.93
C GLY A 12 -13.03 4.30 0.49
N LEU A 13 -11.98 4.25 1.32
CA LEU A 13 -10.64 4.69 0.94
C LEU A 13 -10.00 3.79 -0.11
N ALA A 14 -10.17 2.47 0.02
CA ALA A 14 -9.69 1.54 -0.99
C ALA A 14 -10.36 1.83 -2.34
N ASP A 15 -11.69 1.94 -2.39
CA ASP A 15 -12.43 2.15 -3.63
C ASP A 15 -12.06 3.47 -4.32
N ASN A 16 -11.90 4.56 -3.55
CA ASN A 16 -11.42 5.83 -4.10
C ASN A 16 -9.98 5.74 -4.59
N PHE A 17 -9.10 5.07 -3.82
CA PHE A 17 -7.72 4.87 -4.24
C PHE A 17 -7.65 4.08 -5.54
N LYS A 18 -8.45 3.01 -5.67
CA LYS A 18 -8.50 2.20 -6.90
C LYS A 18 -8.87 3.04 -8.10
N LYS A 19 -9.98 3.77 -8.04
CA LYS A 19 -10.46 4.62 -9.14
C LYS A 19 -9.37 5.58 -9.61
N VAL A 20 -8.81 6.34 -8.68
CA VAL A 20 -7.78 7.34 -8.99
C VAL A 20 -6.50 6.67 -9.50
N PHE A 21 -6.08 5.54 -8.91
CA PHE A 21 -4.87 4.84 -9.32
C PHE A 21 -4.99 4.24 -10.72
N THR A 22 -6.14 3.65 -11.05
CA THR A 22 -6.43 3.14 -12.40
C THR A 22 -6.55 4.26 -13.42
N GLU A 23 -7.16 5.40 -13.07
CA GLU A 23 -7.24 6.58 -13.94
C GLU A 23 -5.85 7.17 -14.24
N MET A 24 -4.91 7.06 -13.30
CA MET A 24 -3.51 7.45 -13.49
C MET A 24 -2.67 6.41 -14.24
N GLY A 25 -3.27 5.31 -14.71
CA GLY A 25 -2.57 4.23 -15.43
C GLY A 25 -1.82 3.24 -14.54
N GLY A 26 -2.10 3.22 -13.23
CA GLY A 26 -1.55 2.24 -12.31
C GLY A 26 -2.36 0.94 -12.26
N GLU A 27 -1.69 -0.19 -12.11
CA GLU A 27 -2.32 -1.53 -12.04
C GLU A 27 -2.37 -2.07 -10.60
N ILE A 28 -3.52 -2.63 -10.23
CA ILE A 28 -3.70 -3.30 -8.94
C ILE A 28 -3.47 -4.79 -9.13
N ILE A 29 -2.28 -5.24 -8.76
CA ILE A 29 -1.81 -6.61 -9.03
C ILE A 29 -2.47 -7.64 -8.10
N GLU A 30 -2.86 -7.23 -6.88
CA GLU A 30 -3.45 -8.12 -5.89
C GLU A 30 -4.27 -7.35 -4.86
N GLU A 31 -5.42 -7.91 -4.45
CA GLU A 31 -6.27 -7.36 -3.42
C GLU A 31 -6.62 -8.41 -2.38
N GLN A 32 -6.25 -8.12 -1.14
CA GLN A 32 -6.51 -9.01 -0.01
C GLN A 32 -7.33 -8.27 1.03
N LYS A 33 -8.20 -9.02 1.70
CA LYS A 33 -9.09 -8.51 2.74
C LYS A 33 -8.75 -9.17 4.07
N TYR A 34 -8.90 -8.41 5.15
CA TYR A 34 -8.76 -8.89 6.51
C TYR A 34 -9.90 -8.35 7.37
N SER A 35 -10.11 -8.93 8.55
CA SER A 35 -11.09 -8.43 9.50
C SER A 35 -10.40 -7.67 10.62
N ASN A 36 -11.01 -6.57 11.06
CA ASN A 36 -10.59 -5.89 12.28
C ASN A 36 -10.49 -6.86 13.47
N GLY A 37 -9.34 -6.86 14.17
CA GLY A 37 -9.07 -7.74 15.31
C GLY A 37 -8.27 -9.01 14.97
N ASP A 38 -8.01 -9.28 13.69
CA ASP A 38 -7.10 -10.35 13.28
C ASP A 38 -5.68 -10.08 13.81
N LYS A 39 -4.99 -11.14 14.25
CA LYS A 39 -3.61 -11.06 14.76
C LYS A 39 -2.59 -11.64 13.79
N ASP A 40 -3.05 -12.36 12.77
CA ASP A 40 -2.22 -12.99 11.75
C ASP A 40 -2.65 -12.50 10.36
N PHE A 41 -1.70 -11.88 9.66
CA PHE A 41 -1.86 -11.35 8.31
C PHE A 41 -0.88 -12.02 7.33
N LYS A 42 -0.13 -13.05 7.78
CA LYS A 42 0.96 -13.67 7.01
C LYS A 42 0.44 -14.33 5.74
N ALA A 43 -0.74 -14.93 5.75
CA ALA A 43 -1.33 -15.57 4.58
C ALA A 43 -1.57 -14.54 3.46
N GLN A 44 -2.25 -13.44 3.78
CA GLN A 44 -2.54 -12.36 2.84
C GLN A 44 -1.27 -11.67 2.37
N LEU A 45 -0.32 -11.43 3.28
CA LEU A 45 0.98 -10.84 2.95
C LEU A 45 1.83 -11.75 2.05
N THR A 46 1.73 -13.07 2.22
CA THR A 46 2.43 -14.05 1.37
C THR A 46 1.82 -14.08 -0.03
N ALA A 47 0.49 -14.03 -0.14
CA ALA A 47 -0.20 -13.90 -1.43
C ALA A 47 0.20 -12.60 -2.15
N ILE A 48 0.23 -11.49 -1.43
CA ILE A 48 0.73 -10.20 -1.95
C ILE A 48 2.19 -10.32 -2.38
N LYS A 49 3.07 -10.93 -1.55
CA LYS A 49 4.49 -11.09 -1.87
C LYS A 49 4.70 -11.93 -3.14
N ALA A 50 3.92 -13.01 -3.33
CA ALA A 50 4.02 -13.89 -4.48
C ALA A 50 3.79 -13.16 -5.82
N LYS A 51 3.07 -12.03 -5.78
CA LYS A 51 2.80 -11.17 -6.93
C LYS A 51 3.88 -10.11 -7.20
N ASN A 52 4.96 -10.09 -6.41
CA ASN A 52 6.09 -9.15 -6.53
C ASN A 52 5.65 -7.68 -6.71
N PRO A 53 4.87 -7.12 -5.77
CA PRO A 53 4.33 -5.77 -5.91
C PRO A 53 5.42 -4.72 -5.72
N GLU A 54 5.31 -3.60 -6.42
CA GLU A 54 6.23 -2.46 -6.21
C GLU A 54 5.90 -1.67 -4.93
N ALA A 55 4.65 -1.71 -4.49
CA ALA A 55 4.18 -1.06 -3.28
C ALA A 55 2.93 -1.74 -2.70
N VAL A 56 2.72 -1.58 -1.40
CA VAL A 56 1.51 -2.08 -0.73
C VAL A 56 0.76 -0.94 -0.06
N PHE A 57 -0.50 -0.76 -0.46
CA PHE A 57 -1.43 0.17 0.17
C PHE A 57 -2.28 -0.54 1.23
N ILE A 58 -2.34 0.04 2.43
CA ILE A 58 -3.08 -0.49 3.58
C ILE A 58 -3.96 0.62 4.18
N PRO A 59 -5.21 0.77 3.75
CA PRO A 59 -6.15 1.75 4.30
C PRO A 59 -6.74 1.30 5.65
N GLY A 60 -5.91 0.82 6.57
CA GLY A 60 -6.31 0.27 7.87
C GLY A 60 -6.11 1.22 9.05
N TYR A 61 -6.65 0.84 10.21
CA TYR A 61 -6.37 1.51 11.48
C TYR A 61 -4.97 1.17 12.01
N TYR A 62 -4.41 2.06 12.84
CA TYR A 62 -3.02 2.03 13.29
C TYR A 62 -2.59 0.71 13.96
N THR A 63 -3.48 0.07 14.71
CA THR A 63 -3.22 -1.18 15.43
C THR A 63 -2.87 -2.30 14.47
N ASP A 64 -3.70 -2.49 13.45
CA ASP A 64 -3.56 -3.57 12.47
C ASP A 64 -2.37 -3.28 11.55
N VAL A 65 -2.25 -2.03 11.09
CA VAL A 65 -1.18 -1.60 10.17
C VAL A 65 0.22 -1.79 10.81
N ASN A 66 0.35 -1.61 12.12
CA ASN A 66 1.60 -1.84 12.83
C ASN A 66 1.97 -3.33 12.82
N LEU A 67 1.03 -4.21 13.16
CA LEU A 67 1.24 -5.66 13.13
C LEU A 67 1.54 -6.15 11.72
N ILE A 68 0.77 -5.69 10.72
CA ILE A 68 1.00 -5.99 9.30
C ILE A 68 2.39 -5.57 8.88
N SER A 69 2.87 -4.40 9.31
CA SER A 69 4.20 -3.91 8.95
C SER A 69 5.32 -4.77 9.54
N ILE A 70 5.16 -5.29 10.76
CA ILE A 70 6.13 -6.18 11.40
C ILE A 70 6.14 -7.52 10.66
N GLN A 71 4.97 -8.13 10.46
CA GLN A 71 4.84 -9.42 9.77
C GLN A 71 5.30 -9.34 8.31
N ALA A 72 5.05 -8.24 7.61
CA ALA A 72 5.55 -8.00 6.26
C ALA A 72 7.08 -8.05 6.21
N ARG A 73 7.76 -7.48 7.22
CA ARG A 73 9.22 -7.52 7.30
C ARG A 73 9.74 -8.90 7.68
N GLU A 74 9.05 -9.64 8.55
CA GLU A 74 9.39 -11.03 8.89
C GLU A 74 9.41 -11.93 7.65
N ILE A 75 8.42 -11.77 6.77
CA ILE A 75 8.35 -12.56 5.53
C ILE A 75 9.29 -12.03 4.42
N GLY A 76 10.08 -10.99 4.69
CA GLY A 76 11.01 -10.39 3.72
C GLY A 76 10.36 -9.50 2.67
N LEU A 77 9.14 -9.01 2.91
CA LEU A 77 8.50 -8.01 2.04
C LEU A 77 9.09 -6.62 2.37
N THR A 78 10.09 -6.20 1.60
CA THR A 78 10.84 -4.96 1.86
C THR A 78 10.25 -3.69 1.22
N VAL A 79 9.23 -3.87 0.40
CA VAL A 79 8.62 -2.84 -0.45
C VAL A 79 8.01 -1.69 0.36
N PRO A 80 7.82 -0.50 -0.24
CA PRO A 80 7.17 0.62 0.42
C PRO A 80 5.74 0.28 0.86
N LEU A 81 5.49 0.41 2.17
CA LEU A 81 4.16 0.25 2.77
C LEU A 81 3.54 1.65 2.97
N PHE A 82 2.45 1.94 2.27
CA PHE A 82 1.72 3.19 2.42
C PHE A 82 0.70 3.08 3.56
N ARG A 83 0.99 3.78 4.66
CA ARG A 83 0.16 3.89 5.88
C ARG A 83 -0.21 5.35 6.19
N LYS A 84 -1.32 5.60 6.91
CA LYS A 84 -1.66 6.93 7.45
C LYS A 84 -0.71 7.29 8.63
N ARG A 85 0.49 7.82 8.31
CA ARG A 85 1.58 8.40 9.18
C ARG A 85 2.14 7.45 10.27
N ARG A 86 3.44 7.23 10.49
CA ARG A 86 4.64 8.10 10.53
C ARG A 86 5.72 7.47 9.64
N ILE A 87 6.05 8.14 8.54
CA ILE A 87 7.21 7.82 7.72
C ILE A 87 8.45 8.25 8.52
N GLY A 88 9.07 7.29 9.21
CA GLY A 88 10.42 7.41 9.73
C GLY A 88 11.43 7.33 8.59
N ILE A 89 11.41 8.30 7.68
CA ILE A 89 12.48 8.51 6.70
C ILE A 89 12.73 10.02 6.66
N ARG A 90 13.91 10.41 7.15
CA ARG A 90 14.44 11.79 7.16
C ARG A 90 14.15 12.52 5.84
N LYS A 91 13.39 13.62 5.90
CA LYS A 91 13.24 14.68 4.88
C LYS A 91 12.99 14.28 3.40
N THR A 92 12.60 13.05 3.05
CA THR A 92 12.51 12.64 1.62
C THR A 92 11.09 12.64 1.04
N TYR A 93 10.03 12.59 1.86
CA TYR A 93 8.67 12.32 1.35
C TYR A 93 8.00 13.48 0.59
N ARG A 94 8.22 14.74 0.99
CA ARG A 94 7.62 15.91 0.31
C ARG A 94 8.28 16.25 -1.03
N ARG A 95 9.54 15.81 -1.24
CA ARG A 95 10.24 15.88 -2.52
C ARG A 95 9.94 14.65 -3.38
N LYS A 96 10.17 13.43 -2.87
CA LYS A 96 9.92 12.20 -3.63
C LYS A 96 8.47 12.00 -4.09
N SER A 97 7.45 12.48 -3.39
CA SER A 97 6.07 12.34 -3.88
C SER A 97 5.74 13.27 -5.05
N LYS A 98 6.39 14.43 -5.17
CA LYS A 98 6.26 15.31 -6.34
C LYS A 98 7.26 14.94 -7.44
N ASP A 99 8.45 14.47 -7.06
CA ASP A 99 9.48 14.03 -7.99
C ASP A 99 9.15 12.67 -8.60
N ALA A 100 8.48 11.75 -7.88
CA ALA A 100 7.99 10.49 -8.46
C ALA A 100 6.87 10.73 -9.49
N LEU A 101 5.95 11.67 -9.21
CA LEU A 101 4.93 12.07 -10.19
C LEU A 101 5.54 12.80 -11.40
N LYS A 102 6.57 13.63 -11.20
CA LYS A 102 7.29 14.28 -12.30
C LYS A 102 8.18 13.32 -13.11
N GLN A 103 8.87 12.39 -12.47
CA GLN A 103 9.72 11.39 -13.13
C GLN A 103 8.88 10.41 -13.97
N PHE A 104 7.70 10.05 -13.47
CA PHE A 104 6.73 9.22 -14.20
C PHE A 104 6.14 9.96 -15.41
N LEU A 105 5.87 11.27 -15.30
CA LEU A 105 5.42 12.11 -16.42
C LEU A 105 6.55 12.44 -17.44
N LEU A 106 7.80 12.59 -17.01
CA LEU A 106 8.94 12.87 -17.91
C LEU A 106 9.37 11.65 -18.73
N TYR A 107 9.24 10.43 -18.20
CA TYR A 107 9.50 9.20 -18.96
C TYR A 107 8.44 8.91 -20.03
N SER A 108 7.23 9.48 -19.90
CA SER A 108 6.15 9.39 -20.89
C SER A 108 6.32 10.36 -22.08
N CYS A 109 7.33 11.25 -22.07
CA CYS A 109 7.50 12.29 -23.08
C CYS A 109 8.80 12.15 -23.90
N LEU A 110 9.58 11.08 -23.70
CA LEU A 110 10.88 10.89 -24.36
C LEU A 110 11.05 9.52 -25.03
N VAL A 111 9.95 8.84 -25.33
CA VAL A 111 9.88 7.74 -26.31
C VAL A 111 8.75 8.04 -27.29
#